data_AF-A0A8T6HST9-F1
#
_entry.id   AF-A0A8T6HST9-F1
#
_cell.length_a   1.000
_cell.length_b   1.000
_cell.length_c   1.000
_cell.angle_alpha   90.00
_cell.angle_beta   90.00
_cell.angle_gamma   90.00
#
_symmetry.space_group_name_H-M   'P 1'
#
loop_
_entity.id
_entity.type
_entity.pdbx_description
1 polymer ?
#
loop_
_entity_poly.entity_id
_entity_poly.type
_entity_poly.pdbx_seq_one_letter_code
_entity_poly.pdbx_strand_id
1 'polypeptide(L)'
;MGADGMHDASALMEGAGSMDVATIHSEILSVMERMVDTSENPHVQRFRSGFEGVRNTWRDVGSGHLPTAALLDSIRIDAGTLPGRLVALVSKHRKHLLWEQTYRKEDDVVGEDLLAGYGFSEVTGKRGPYVSERLRSGIGIWAPHVKYPLHWHDSEEIYWVLSGSARFQVGRDEPASLKKAGDVVFMPSAVPHAFWTAREPFVVFYLWQGGDLRQVSEFESRIG
;
A
#
# COMPACT_ATOMS: atom_id res chain seq x y z
N MET A 1 -55.74 32.49 -8.68
CA MET A 1 -54.88 32.42 -9.89
C MET A 1 -53.67 33.28 -9.55
N GLY A 2 -52.50 32.80 -9.11
CA GLY A 2 -51.79 31.56 -9.41
C GLY A 2 -50.77 31.84 -10.52
N ALA A 3 -49.47 31.65 -10.23
CA ALA A 3 -48.26 31.86 -11.07
C ALA A 3 -47.77 33.33 -11.15
N ASP A 4 -46.48 33.66 -11.19
CA ASP A 4 -45.22 32.90 -11.12
C ASP A 4 -44.08 33.92 -10.95
N GLY A 5 -42.97 33.52 -10.31
CA GLY A 5 -41.79 34.38 -10.22
C GLY A 5 -40.83 34.01 -9.11
N MET A 6 -40.68 32.72 -8.81
CA MET A 6 -39.61 32.25 -7.95
C MET A 6 -38.35 32.16 -8.82
N HIS A 7 -37.43 33.11 -8.63
CA HIS A 7 -36.09 33.03 -9.21
C HIS A 7 -35.44 31.73 -8.75
N ASP A 8 -35.27 30.82 -9.70
CA ASP A 8 -34.59 29.55 -9.52
C ASP A 8 -33.13 29.80 -9.15
N ALA A 9 -32.81 29.61 -7.87
CA ALA A 9 -31.46 29.61 -7.35
C ALA A 9 -30.81 28.21 -7.40
N SER A 10 -31.28 27.30 -8.28
CA SER A 10 -30.71 25.95 -8.41
C SER A 10 -29.64 25.79 -9.50
N ALA A 11 -29.28 26.86 -10.21
CA ALA A 11 -28.23 26.81 -11.24
C ALA A 11 -26.84 27.23 -10.72
N LEU A 12 -26.35 26.62 -9.63
CA LEU A 12 -24.95 26.70 -9.21
C LEU A 12 -24.52 25.44 -8.45
N MET A 13 -24.60 24.26 -9.07
CA MET A 13 -23.87 23.06 -8.62
C MET A 13 -23.49 22.18 -9.83
N GLU A 14 -22.93 22.79 -10.87
CA GLU A 14 -22.10 22.05 -11.82
C GLU A 14 -20.65 22.04 -11.35
N GLY A 15 -20.02 20.86 -11.31
CA GLY A 15 -18.57 20.76 -11.52
C GLY A 15 -17.69 20.31 -10.36
N ALA A 16 -17.96 19.15 -9.76
CA ALA A 16 -16.87 18.29 -9.31
C ALA A 16 -16.86 17.07 -10.24
N GLY A 17 -16.30 17.23 -11.44
CA GLY A 17 -16.10 16.09 -12.36
C GLY A 17 -15.37 14.97 -11.63
N SER A 18 -15.84 13.73 -11.80
CA SER A 18 -15.11 12.57 -11.29
C SER A 18 -13.69 12.61 -11.84
N MET A 19 -12.69 12.60 -10.96
CA MET A 19 -11.28 12.56 -11.34
C MET A 19 -11.03 11.33 -12.22
N ASP A 20 -10.36 11.51 -13.36
CA ASP A 20 -10.00 10.39 -14.21
C ASP A 20 -8.94 9.49 -13.53
N VAL A 21 -8.86 8.24 -13.96
CA VAL A 21 -8.01 7.21 -13.34
C VAL A 21 -6.51 7.56 -13.43
N ALA A 22 -6.07 8.25 -14.48
CA ALA A 22 -4.66 8.66 -14.59
C ALA A 22 -4.33 9.76 -13.56
N THR A 23 -5.23 10.73 -13.37
CA THR A 23 -5.08 11.77 -12.34
C THR A 23 -5.07 11.17 -10.94
N ILE A 24 -5.95 10.20 -10.63
CA ILE A 24 -5.96 9.48 -9.35
C ILE A 24 -4.59 8.85 -9.07
N HIS A 25 -4.06 8.07 -10.01
CA HIS A 25 -2.75 7.44 -9.85
C HIS A 25 -1.62 8.47 -9.72
N SER A 26 -1.68 9.57 -10.46
CA SER A 26 -0.69 10.65 -10.39
C SER A 26 -0.67 11.33 -9.03
N GLU A 27 -1.83 11.60 -8.42
CA GLU A 27 -1.90 12.18 -7.08
C GLU A 27 -1.33 11.24 -6.02
N ILE A 28 -1.67 9.94 -6.08
CA ILE A 28 -1.13 8.92 -5.18
C ILE A 28 0.40 8.88 -5.31
N LEU A 29 0.93 8.76 -6.53
CA LEU A 29 2.38 8.75 -6.77
C LEU A 29 3.04 10.03 -6.25
N SER A 30 2.43 11.20 -6.44
CA SER A 30 2.97 12.48 -5.97
C SER A 30 3.15 12.53 -4.46
N VAL A 31 2.22 11.93 -3.70
CA VAL A 31 2.35 11.85 -2.24
C VAL A 31 3.43 10.85 -1.85
N MET A 32 3.51 9.69 -2.53
CA MET A 32 4.56 8.69 -2.29
C MET A 32 5.96 9.24 -2.53
N GLU A 33 6.19 9.91 -3.68
CA GLU A 33 7.45 10.59 -4.00
C GLU A 33 7.80 11.61 -2.92
N ARG A 34 6.85 12.48 -2.55
CA ARG A 34 7.10 13.51 -1.52
C ARG A 34 7.42 12.91 -0.15
N MET A 35 6.79 11.79 0.23
CA MET A 35 7.14 11.07 1.46
C MET A 35 8.59 10.60 1.45
N VAL A 36 9.06 10.04 0.32
CA VAL A 36 10.43 9.52 0.17
C VAL A 36 11.46 10.65 0.08
N ASP A 37 11.15 11.71 -0.68
CA ASP A 37 12.04 12.87 -0.86
C ASP A 37 12.25 13.66 0.43
N THR A 38 11.20 13.80 1.25
CA THR A 38 11.26 14.56 2.51
C THR A 38 11.68 13.74 3.72
N SER A 39 11.84 12.41 3.58
CA SER A 39 12.24 11.54 4.69
C SER A 39 13.71 11.74 5.09
N GLU A 40 13.96 11.91 6.38
CA GLU A 40 15.31 11.90 6.97
C GLU A 40 15.78 10.47 7.32
N ASN A 41 14.92 9.46 7.19
CA ASN A 41 15.29 8.08 7.51
C ASN A 41 16.27 7.53 6.46
N PRO A 42 17.50 7.14 6.83
CA PRO A 42 18.53 6.74 5.87
C PRO A 42 18.14 5.49 5.06
N HIS A 43 17.31 4.60 5.61
CA HIS A 43 16.82 3.44 4.86
C HIS A 43 15.85 3.88 3.76
N VAL A 44 14.94 4.81 4.04
CA VAL A 44 14.01 5.36 3.03
C VAL A 44 14.76 6.09 1.92
N GLN A 45 15.81 6.84 2.28
CA GLN A 45 16.61 7.61 1.31
C GLN A 45 17.25 6.74 0.22
N ARG A 46 17.53 5.46 0.51
CA ARG A 46 18.06 4.49 -0.47
C ARG A 46 17.14 4.30 -1.67
N PHE A 47 15.84 4.51 -1.52
CA PHE A 47 14.82 4.26 -2.54
C PHE A 47 14.53 5.47 -3.43
N ARG A 48 15.09 6.66 -3.12
CA ARG A 48 14.82 7.92 -3.87
C ARG A 48 15.10 7.78 -5.35
N SER A 49 16.27 7.25 -5.72
CA SER A 49 16.66 7.08 -7.12
C SER A 49 15.76 6.09 -7.88
N GLY A 50 15.05 5.21 -7.16
CA GLY A 50 14.07 4.31 -7.74
C GLY A 50 12.83 5.02 -8.32
N PHE A 51 12.54 6.25 -7.86
CA PHE A 51 11.46 7.10 -8.40
C PHE A 51 11.91 7.96 -9.60
N GLU A 52 13.20 8.02 -9.92
CA GLU A 52 13.66 8.80 -11.06
C GLU A 52 13.09 8.25 -12.38
N GLY A 53 12.36 9.09 -13.11
CA GLY A 53 11.81 8.76 -14.42
C GLY A 53 10.58 7.84 -14.41
N VAL A 54 10.05 7.44 -13.25
CA VAL A 54 8.86 6.53 -13.18
C VAL A 54 7.62 7.13 -13.85
N ARG A 55 7.53 8.47 -13.90
CA ARG A 55 6.44 9.20 -14.56
C ARG A 55 6.47 9.13 -16.09
N ASN A 56 7.57 8.69 -16.69
CA ASN A 56 7.74 8.65 -18.14
C ASN A 56 6.86 7.58 -18.81
N THR A 57 6.40 6.59 -18.06
CA THR A 57 5.59 5.49 -18.60
C THR A 57 4.43 5.21 -17.68
N TRP A 58 3.26 5.69 -18.09
CA TRP A 58 1.98 5.35 -17.48
C TRP A 58 1.20 4.40 -18.39
N ARG A 59 0.47 3.46 -17.79
CA ARG A 59 -0.53 2.64 -18.47
C ARG A 59 -1.77 2.47 -17.60
N ASP A 60 -2.89 2.23 -18.26
CA ASP A 60 -4.08 1.77 -17.57
C ASP A 60 -3.91 0.29 -17.21
N VAL A 61 -4.06 -0.03 -15.93
CA VAL A 61 -4.00 -1.40 -15.39
C VAL A 61 -5.40 -1.93 -15.03
N GLY A 62 -6.44 -1.14 -15.30
CA GLY A 62 -7.81 -1.39 -14.85
C GLY A 62 -7.94 -1.25 -13.33
N SER A 63 -9.03 -1.79 -12.80
CA SER A 63 -9.27 -1.90 -11.37
C SER A 63 -9.67 -3.32 -10.99
N GLY A 64 -9.44 -3.67 -9.73
CA GLY A 64 -9.77 -4.98 -9.18
C GLY A 64 -10.19 -4.83 -7.73
N HIS A 65 -11.27 -5.50 -7.34
CA HIS A 65 -11.80 -5.41 -5.99
C HIS A 65 -11.24 -6.52 -5.10
N LEU A 66 -10.80 -6.15 -3.89
CA LEU A 66 -10.63 -7.07 -2.77
C LEU A 66 -11.46 -6.61 -1.57
N PRO A 67 -12.16 -7.50 -0.86
CA PRO A 67 -12.88 -7.16 0.36
C PRO A 67 -12.02 -6.45 1.40
N THR A 68 -10.74 -6.84 1.51
CA THR A 68 -9.76 -6.23 2.43
C THR A 68 -9.58 -4.73 2.20
N ALA A 69 -9.78 -4.23 0.98
CA ALA A 69 -9.70 -2.79 0.69
C ALA A 69 -10.80 -1.98 1.41
N ALA A 70 -11.91 -2.61 1.81
CA ALA A 70 -12.97 -1.96 2.59
C ALA A 70 -12.53 -1.64 4.03
N LEU A 71 -11.47 -2.27 4.54
CA LEU A 71 -10.92 -1.95 5.86
C LEU A 71 -10.44 -0.49 5.96
N LEU A 72 -10.11 0.14 4.83
CA LEU A 72 -9.76 1.56 4.75
C LEU A 72 -10.86 2.49 5.25
N ASP A 73 -12.13 2.06 5.25
CA ASP A 73 -13.26 2.84 5.75
C ASP A 73 -13.26 2.94 7.30
N SER A 74 -12.55 2.04 7.98
CA SER A 74 -12.48 2.01 9.45
C SER A 74 -11.23 2.69 10.03
N ILE A 75 -10.33 3.18 9.16
CA ILE A 75 -9.07 3.76 9.57
C ILE A 75 -9.25 5.22 9.98
N ARG A 76 -8.65 5.59 11.12
CA ARG A 76 -8.49 6.99 11.49
C ARG A 76 -7.43 7.65 10.60
N ILE A 77 -7.84 8.71 9.89
CA ILE A 77 -6.99 9.43 8.94
C ILE A 77 -6.69 10.82 9.50
N ASP A 78 -5.40 11.16 9.60
CA ASP A 78 -4.95 12.54 9.77
C ASP A 78 -4.46 13.11 8.44
N ALA A 79 -5.40 13.65 7.65
CA ALA A 79 -5.13 14.20 6.33
C ALA A 79 -4.25 15.47 6.35
N GLY A 80 -3.85 15.98 7.53
CA GLY A 80 -2.86 17.05 7.65
C GLY A 80 -1.42 16.58 7.39
N THR A 81 -1.16 15.28 7.44
CA THR A 81 0.19 14.69 7.25
C THR A 81 0.32 14.02 5.88
N LEU A 82 1.54 13.87 5.35
CA LEU A 82 1.75 13.13 4.09
C LEU A 82 1.27 11.67 4.17
N PRO A 83 1.61 10.87 5.23
CA PRO A 83 1.05 9.53 5.39
C PRO A 83 -0.48 9.50 5.40
N GLY A 84 -1.13 10.42 6.14
CA GLY A 84 -2.58 10.45 6.19
C GLY A 84 -3.22 10.92 4.88
N ARG A 85 -2.59 11.83 4.12
CA ARG A 85 -3.03 12.18 2.76
C ARG A 85 -2.97 10.98 1.82
N LEU A 86 -1.92 10.17 1.90
CA LEU A 86 -1.79 8.95 1.09
C LEU A 86 -2.94 7.98 1.41
N VAL A 87 -3.20 7.71 2.70
CA VAL A 87 -4.33 6.86 3.11
C VAL A 87 -5.67 7.45 2.67
N ALA A 88 -5.87 8.77 2.77
CA ALA A 88 -7.09 9.45 2.35
C ALA A 88 -7.36 9.26 0.84
N LEU A 89 -6.35 9.49 0.01
CA LEU A 89 -6.45 9.32 -1.45
C LEU A 89 -6.77 7.87 -1.82
N VAL A 90 -6.02 6.93 -1.25
CA VAL A 90 -6.19 5.50 -1.51
C VAL A 90 -7.56 5.02 -1.03
N SER A 91 -8.01 5.44 0.16
CA SER A 91 -9.33 5.11 0.70
C SER A 91 -10.45 5.64 -0.19
N LYS A 92 -10.39 6.93 -0.56
CA LYS A 92 -11.38 7.60 -1.42
C LYS A 92 -11.49 6.94 -2.79
N HIS A 93 -10.37 6.55 -3.38
CA HIS A 93 -10.30 6.05 -4.75
C HIS A 93 -10.08 4.54 -4.86
N ARG A 94 -10.22 3.78 -3.78
CA ARG A 94 -9.94 2.33 -3.73
C ARG A 94 -10.62 1.49 -4.82
N LYS A 95 -11.77 1.91 -5.34
CA LYS A 95 -12.51 1.23 -6.43
C LYS A 95 -11.88 1.39 -7.82
N HIS A 96 -10.96 2.35 -7.97
CA HIS A 96 -10.23 2.64 -9.19
C HIS A 96 -8.82 2.03 -9.18
N LEU A 97 -8.44 1.33 -8.10
CA LEU A 97 -7.14 0.69 -7.96
C LEU A 97 -7.25 -0.80 -8.30
N LEU A 98 -6.15 -1.38 -8.76
CA LEU A 98 -6.00 -2.81 -8.95
C LEU A 98 -5.51 -3.46 -7.65
N TRP A 99 -6.45 -4.02 -6.87
CA TRP A 99 -6.12 -4.77 -5.66
C TRP A 99 -5.78 -6.23 -5.98
N GLU A 100 -4.70 -6.72 -5.36
CA GLU A 100 -4.12 -8.03 -5.66
C GLU A 100 -3.73 -8.79 -4.39
N GLN A 101 -3.66 -10.11 -4.54
CA GLN A 101 -3.02 -11.03 -3.60
C GLN A 101 -1.99 -11.86 -4.36
N THR A 102 -0.85 -12.12 -3.71
CA THR A 102 0.20 -12.99 -4.29
C THR A 102 -0.13 -14.46 -4.12
N TYR A 103 -0.63 -14.81 -2.93
CA TYR A 103 -0.89 -16.17 -2.50
C TYR A 103 -2.35 -16.49 -2.75
N ARG A 104 -2.58 -17.74 -3.12
CA ARG A 104 -3.90 -18.33 -3.28
C ARG A 104 -4.03 -19.53 -2.35
N LYS A 105 -5.27 -19.98 -2.16
CA LYS A 105 -5.54 -21.14 -1.32
C LYS A 105 -4.81 -22.39 -1.81
N GLU A 106 -4.63 -22.51 -3.12
CA GLU A 106 -3.97 -23.65 -3.76
C GLU A 106 -2.46 -23.71 -3.53
N ASP A 107 -1.84 -22.61 -3.10
CA ASP A 107 -0.39 -22.57 -2.87
C ASP A 107 -0.02 -23.29 -1.56
N ASP A 108 -0.93 -23.37 -0.58
CA ASP A 108 -0.76 -24.02 0.73
C ASP A 108 0.51 -23.57 1.49
N VAL A 109 0.92 -22.32 1.27
CA VAL A 109 2.10 -21.70 1.91
C VAL A 109 1.75 -20.76 3.05
N VAL A 110 0.48 -20.35 3.15
CA VAL A 110 -0.01 -19.36 4.13
C VAL A 110 -1.38 -19.74 4.67
N GLY A 111 -1.64 -19.36 5.93
CA GLY A 111 -2.89 -19.72 6.62
C GLY A 111 -4.11 -18.97 6.09
N GLU A 112 -5.29 -19.53 6.35
CA GLU A 112 -6.57 -18.95 5.89
C GLU A 112 -6.80 -17.52 6.38
N ASP A 113 -6.36 -17.18 7.60
CA ASP A 113 -6.47 -15.83 8.14
C ASP A 113 -5.68 -14.80 7.32
N LEU A 114 -4.48 -15.16 6.85
CA LEU A 114 -3.71 -14.28 5.97
C LEU A 114 -4.42 -14.14 4.63
N LEU A 115 -4.80 -15.25 3.99
CA LEU A 115 -5.48 -15.26 2.69
C LEU A 115 -6.79 -14.48 2.69
N ALA A 116 -7.59 -14.57 3.75
CA ALA A 116 -8.84 -13.83 3.87
C ALA A 116 -8.62 -12.34 4.19
N GLY A 117 -7.49 -12.01 4.82
CA GLY A 117 -7.28 -10.76 5.51
C GLY A 117 -6.27 -9.81 4.86
N TYR A 118 -5.71 -10.09 3.69
CA TYR A 118 -4.66 -9.23 3.12
C TYR A 118 -4.88 -8.84 1.66
N GLY A 119 -4.19 -7.78 1.24
CA GLY A 119 -4.12 -7.40 -0.15
C GLY A 119 -3.19 -6.21 -0.35
N PHE A 120 -2.77 -5.98 -1.58
CA PHE A 120 -1.96 -4.82 -1.93
C PHE A 120 -2.40 -4.22 -3.26
N SER A 121 -2.05 -2.96 -3.47
CA SER A 121 -2.18 -2.28 -4.76
C SER A 121 -0.83 -1.73 -5.16
N GLU A 122 -0.31 -2.17 -6.32
CA GLU A 122 0.95 -1.70 -6.88
C GLU A 122 0.74 -0.36 -7.61
N VAL A 123 1.56 0.64 -7.31
CA VAL A 123 1.54 1.97 -7.97
C VAL A 123 2.73 2.11 -8.91
N THR A 124 3.92 1.74 -8.46
CA THR A 124 5.12 1.64 -9.30
C THR A 124 5.63 0.20 -9.37
N GLY A 125 6.06 -0.25 -10.54
CA GLY A 125 6.65 -1.58 -10.74
C GLY A 125 6.25 -2.22 -12.07
N LYS A 126 6.63 -3.49 -12.27
CA LYS A 126 6.36 -4.24 -13.51
C LYS A 126 4.87 -4.40 -13.82
N ARG A 127 3.98 -4.30 -12.82
CA ARG A 127 2.52 -4.52 -12.93
C ARG A 127 1.66 -3.32 -12.51
N GLY A 128 2.26 -2.30 -11.90
CA GLY A 128 1.58 -1.05 -11.59
C GLY A 128 1.28 -0.15 -12.80
N PRO A 129 0.53 0.94 -12.57
CA PRO A 129 0.24 1.98 -13.55
C PRO A 129 1.48 2.75 -13.99
N TYR A 130 2.46 2.97 -13.10
CA TYR A 130 3.76 3.54 -13.45
C TYR A 130 4.82 2.44 -13.57
N VAL A 131 5.29 2.19 -14.79
CA VAL A 131 6.17 1.06 -15.07
C VAL A 131 7.57 1.34 -14.54
N SER A 132 8.12 0.42 -13.74
CA SER A 132 9.50 0.49 -13.25
C SER A 132 10.11 -0.90 -13.09
N GLU A 133 11.37 -1.02 -13.50
CA GLU A 133 12.21 -2.22 -13.31
C GLU A 133 13.16 -2.07 -12.10
N ARG A 134 13.21 -0.88 -11.49
CA ARG A 134 14.16 -0.54 -10.40
C ARG A 134 13.49 -0.44 -9.04
N LEU A 135 12.19 -0.13 -9.05
CA LEU A 135 11.40 0.10 -7.86
C LEU A 135 10.05 -0.59 -8.02
N ARG A 136 9.62 -1.28 -6.98
CA ARG A 136 8.22 -1.71 -6.84
C ARG A 136 7.66 -1.12 -5.56
N SER A 137 6.55 -0.40 -5.65
CA SER A 137 5.99 0.28 -4.49
C SER A 137 4.48 0.46 -4.60
N GLY A 138 3.83 0.60 -3.44
CA GLY A 138 2.38 0.68 -3.37
C GLY A 138 1.85 0.60 -1.94
N ILE A 139 0.59 0.20 -1.80
CA ILE A 139 -0.08 0.11 -0.50
C ILE A 139 -0.38 -1.35 -0.16
N GLY A 140 -0.01 -1.78 1.04
CA GLY A 140 -0.39 -3.07 1.60
C GLY A 140 -1.38 -2.89 2.74
N ILE A 141 -2.35 -3.81 2.84
CA ILE A 141 -3.37 -3.83 3.88
C ILE A 141 -3.49 -5.24 4.45
N TRP A 142 -3.58 -5.32 5.77
CA TRP A 142 -3.88 -6.54 6.51
C TRP A 142 -5.00 -6.29 7.53
N ALA A 143 -5.85 -7.28 7.70
CA ALA A 143 -6.87 -7.34 8.72
C ALA A 143 -6.24 -7.41 10.13
N PRO A 144 -7.03 -7.10 11.19
CA PRO A 144 -6.63 -7.38 12.55
C PRO A 144 -6.24 -8.85 12.76
N HIS A 145 -5.34 -9.11 13.70
CA HIS A 145 -4.96 -10.45 14.16
C HIS A 145 -4.39 -11.40 13.09
N VAL A 146 -3.86 -10.86 12.00
CA VAL A 146 -3.22 -11.62 10.93
C VAL A 146 -1.76 -11.90 11.29
N LYS A 147 -1.35 -13.15 11.07
CA LYS A 147 0.05 -13.60 11.13
C LYS A 147 0.59 -13.76 9.72
N TYR A 148 1.62 -12.99 9.37
CA TYR A 148 2.46 -13.26 8.21
C TYR A 148 3.71 -14.02 8.71
N PRO A 149 3.81 -15.33 8.46
CA PRO A 149 4.90 -16.16 8.99
C PRO A 149 6.27 -15.75 8.44
N LEU A 150 7.32 -16.30 9.04
CA LEU A 150 8.70 -16.02 8.66
C LEU A 150 8.95 -16.39 7.20
N HIS A 151 9.31 -15.39 6.41
CA HIS A 151 9.57 -15.50 4.98
C HIS A 151 10.72 -14.60 4.57
N TRP A 152 11.24 -14.80 3.36
CA TRP A 152 12.32 -14.00 2.81
C TRP A 152 12.19 -13.86 1.29
N HIS A 153 12.92 -12.89 0.76
CA HIS A 153 13.08 -12.60 -0.67
C HIS A 153 14.39 -11.81 -0.87
N ASP A 154 14.89 -11.77 -2.10
CA ASP A 154 16.18 -11.17 -2.47
C ASP A 154 16.14 -9.65 -2.49
N SER A 155 14.96 -9.04 -2.64
CA SER A 155 14.81 -7.59 -2.65
C SER A 155 15.01 -7.00 -1.26
N GLU A 156 15.57 -5.79 -1.20
CA GLU A 156 15.43 -4.97 0.00
C GLU A 156 13.98 -4.46 0.07
N GLU A 157 13.40 -4.43 1.26
CA GLU A 157 12.03 -3.96 1.47
C GLU A 157 11.96 -2.95 2.62
N ILE A 158 11.07 -1.97 2.45
CA ILE A 158 10.62 -1.11 3.53
C ILE A 158 9.11 -1.21 3.66
N TYR A 159 8.64 -1.29 4.92
CA TYR A 159 7.29 -0.89 5.29
C TYR A 159 7.31 0.42 6.08
N TRP A 160 6.69 1.45 5.52
CA TRP A 160 6.33 2.65 6.26
C TRP A 160 4.90 2.51 6.76
N VAL A 161 4.74 2.37 8.08
CA VAL A 161 3.42 2.16 8.69
C VAL A 161 2.58 3.43 8.58
N LEU A 162 1.47 3.34 7.86
CA LEU A 162 0.52 4.43 7.67
C LEU A 162 -0.61 4.40 8.70
N SER A 163 -1.03 3.19 9.13
CA SER A 163 -2.07 3.01 10.13
C SER A 163 -1.96 1.66 10.85
N GLY A 164 -2.56 1.60 12.05
CA GLY A 164 -2.55 0.43 12.92
C GLY A 164 -1.19 0.15 13.54
N SER A 165 -1.01 -1.08 13.98
CA SER A 165 0.27 -1.56 14.51
C SER A 165 0.47 -3.06 14.29
N ALA A 166 1.73 -3.46 14.23
CA ALA A 166 2.13 -4.86 14.14
C ALA A 166 3.44 -5.08 14.88
N ARG A 167 3.64 -6.30 15.40
CA ARG A 167 4.96 -6.73 15.89
C ARG A 167 5.75 -7.26 14.71
N PHE A 168 6.97 -6.77 14.50
CA PHE A 168 7.87 -7.19 13.44
C PHE A 168 9.06 -7.93 14.01
N GLN A 169 9.36 -9.08 13.42
CA GLN A 169 10.61 -9.80 13.58
C GLN A 169 11.39 -9.66 12.28
N VAL A 170 12.62 -9.14 12.34
CA VAL A 170 13.51 -9.00 11.19
C VAL A 170 14.83 -9.65 11.57
N GLY A 171 15.13 -10.79 11.00
CA GLY A 171 16.14 -11.73 11.47
C GLY A 171 15.51 -12.91 12.22
N ARG A 172 16.00 -14.11 11.93
CA ARG A 172 15.47 -15.39 12.46
C ARG A 172 15.46 -15.45 13.99
N ASP A 173 16.49 -14.93 14.62
CA ASP A 173 16.69 -15.03 16.07
C ASP A 173 16.54 -13.66 16.77
N GLU A 174 16.09 -12.65 16.03
CA GLU A 174 15.92 -11.31 16.55
C GLU A 174 14.56 -11.16 17.26
N PRO A 175 14.51 -10.42 18.38
CA PRO A 175 13.26 -10.22 19.09
C PRO A 175 12.28 -9.38 18.27
N ALA A 176 11.01 -9.77 18.31
CA ALA A 176 9.97 -8.98 17.66
C ALA A 176 9.77 -7.62 18.37
N SER A 177 9.68 -6.55 17.59
CA SER A 177 9.46 -5.18 18.07
C SER A 177 8.12 -4.62 17.59
N LEU A 178 7.42 -3.86 18.44
CA LEU A 178 6.15 -3.22 18.06
C LEU A 178 6.42 -2.02 17.15
N LYS A 179 5.68 -1.94 16.05
CA LYS A 179 5.71 -0.83 15.08
C LYS A 179 4.30 -0.29 14.90
N LYS A 180 4.17 1.03 14.87
CA LYS A 180 2.91 1.78 14.79
C LYS A 180 2.99 2.84 13.70
N ALA A 181 1.86 3.48 13.38
CA ALA A 181 1.80 4.58 12.41
C ALA A 181 2.93 5.60 12.59
N GLY A 182 3.64 5.90 11.50
CA GLY A 182 4.83 6.74 11.45
C GLY A 182 6.15 5.96 11.48
N ASP A 183 6.18 4.74 12.04
CA ASP A 183 7.40 3.93 12.07
C ASP A 183 7.77 3.38 10.69
N VAL A 184 9.07 3.25 10.47
CA VAL A 184 9.66 2.60 9.29
C VAL A 184 10.31 1.29 9.73
N VAL A 185 10.02 0.21 8.99
CA VAL A 185 10.67 -1.08 9.13
C VAL A 185 11.48 -1.33 7.87
N PHE A 186 12.77 -1.57 8.03
CA PHE A 186 13.66 -1.95 6.95
C PHE A 186 13.95 -3.44 7.05
N MET A 187 13.69 -4.16 5.96
CA MET A 187 14.01 -5.57 5.80
C MET A 187 15.14 -5.68 4.76
N PRO A 188 16.38 -6.00 5.20
CA PRO A 188 17.50 -6.17 4.27
C PRO A 188 17.27 -7.34 3.32
N SER A 189 17.96 -7.29 2.17
CA SER A 189 17.98 -8.37 1.17
C SER A 189 18.25 -9.73 1.81
N ALA A 190 17.44 -10.73 1.47
CA ALA A 190 17.52 -12.12 1.91
C ALA A 190 17.48 -12.34 3.44
N VAL A 191 17.08 -11.32 4.23
CA VAL A 191 16.92 -11.47 5.68
C VAL A 191 15.49 -11.92 5.99
N PRO A 192 15.29 -13.08 6.65
CA PRO A 192 13.96 -13.55 7.02
C PRO A 192 13.23 -12.57 7.93
N HIS A 193 11.94 -12.35 7.66
CA HIS A 193 11.10 -11.45 8.42
C HIS A 193 9.67 -11.97 8.55
N ALA A 194 9.01 -11.57 9.64
CA ALA A 194 7.65 -11.94 9.97
C ALA A 194 6.95 -10.78 10.65
N PHE A 195 5.62 -10.75 10.59
CA PHE A 195 4.87 -9.82 11.44
C PHE A 195 3.49 -10.34 11.84
N TRP A 196 2.97 -9.73 12.89
CA TRP A 196 1.65 -10.02 13.46
C TRP A 196 0.90 -8.72 13.68
N THR A 197 -0.24 -8.54 13.01
CA THR A 197 -1.07 -7.35 13.18
C THR A 197 -1.80 -7.39 14.53
N ALA A 198 -2.02 -6.20 15.09
CA ALA A 198 -2.72 -6.04 16.35
C ALA A 198 -4.26 -6.04 16.14
N ARG A 199 -4.98 -5.19 16.89
CA ARG A 199 -6.45 -5.17 16.91
C ARG A 199 -7.08 -4.29 15.81
N GLU A 200 -6.27 -3.47 15.16
CA GLU A 200 -6.70 -2.52 14.12
C GLU A 200 -6.20 -3.00 12.76
N PRO A 201 -6.88 -2.65 11.65
CA PRO A 201 -6.33 -2.85 10.31
C PRO A 201 -4.95 -2.21 10.20
N PHE A 202 -4.03 -2.94 9.58
CA PHE A 202 -2.65 -2.52 9.42
C PHE A 202 -2.41 -2.12 7.97
N VAL A 203 -1.93 -0.89 7.75
CA VAL A 203 -1.71 -0.34 6.41
C VAL A 203 -0.30 0.21 6.30
N VAL A 204 0.37 -0.15 5.21
CA VAL A 204 1.74 0.28 4.93
C VAL A 204 1.86 0.87 3.53
N PHE A 205 2.76 1.83 3.39
CA PHE A 205 3.40 2.13 2.13
C PHE A 205 4.64 1.23 2.03
N TYR A 206 4.62 0.31 1.07
CA TYR A 206 5.73 -0.61 0.84
C TYR A 206 6.64 -0.10 -0.29
N LEU A 207 7.93 -0.34 -0.16
CA LEU A 207 8.94 -0.10 -1.19
C LEU A 207 9.88 -1.29 -1.32
N TRP A 208 10.15 -1.72 -2.55
CA TRP A 208 11.05 -2.81 -2.90
C TRP A 208 12.08 -2.33 -3.92
N GLN A 209 13.34 -2.72 -3.74
CA GLN A 209 14.42 -2.46 -4.69
C GLN A 209 15.46 -3.58 -4.68
N GLY A 210 16.20 -3.72 -5.78
CA GLY A 210 17.20 -4.80 -5.93
C GLY A 210 16.56 -6.19 -6.06
N GLY A 211 17.36 -7.19 -6.42
CA GLY A 211 16.86 -8.56 -6.66
C GLY A 211 15.79 -8.64 -7.76
N ASP A 212 14.98 -9.70 -7.74
CA ASP A 212 13.76 -9.77 -8.55
C ASP A 212 12.57 -9.18 -7.79
N LEU A 213 12.12 -8.00 -8.21
CA LEU A 213 10.99 -7.28 -7.62
C LEU A 213 9.64 -8.04 -7.66
N ARG A 214 9.59 -9.17 -8.38
CA ARG A 214 8.40 -10.02 -8.49
C ARG A 214 8.60 -11.41 -7.89
N GLN A 215 9.73 -11.67 -7.22
CA GLN A 215 9.94 -12.90 -6.47
C GLN A 215 8.78 -13.09 -5.49
N VAL A 216 8.20 -14.28 -5.52
CA VAL A 216 7.23 -14.71 -4.51
C VAL A 216 8.04 -15.09 -3.27
N SER A 217 7.66 -14.58 -2.10
CA SER A 217 8.41 -14.84 -0.88
C SER A 217 8.49 -16.34 -0.59
N GLU A 218 9.64 -16.76 -0.11
CA GLU A 218 9.89 -18.13 0.32
C GLU A 218 9.65 -18.27 1.82
N PHE A 219 9.00 -19.35 2.23
CA PHE A 219 8.65 -19.63 3.62
C PHE A 219 9.50 -20.78 4.14
N GLU A 220 10.01 -20.62 5.36
CA GLU A 220 10.91 -21.63 5.95
C GLU A 220 10.18 -22.87 6.48
N SER A 221 8.88 -22.77 6.73
CA SER A 221 8.01 -23.91 7.00
C SER A 221 6.82 -23.83 6.06
N ARG A 222 6.66 -24.83 5.18
CA ARG A 222 5.34 -25.12 4.60
C ARG A 222 4.42 -25.44 5.77
N ILE A 223 3.20 -24.93 5.73
CA ILE A 223 2.21 -25.30 6.75
C ILE A 223 2.08 -26.83 6.66
N GLY A 224 2.28 -27.49 7.79
CA GLY A 224 2.10 -28.94 7.92
C GLY A 224 0.66 -29.29 8.25
#